data_AF-A0A357CQI5-F1
#
_entry.id   AF-A0A357CQI5-F1
#
_cell.length_a   1.000
_cell.length_b   1.000
_cell.length_c   1.000
_cell.angle_alpha   90.00
_cell.angle_beta   90.00
_cell.angle_gamma   90.00
#
_symmetry.space_group_name_H-M   'P 1'
#
loop_
_entity.id
_entity.type
_entity.pdbx_description
1 polymer ?
#
loop_
_entity_poly.entity_id
_entity_poly.type
_entity_poly.pdbx_seq_one_letter_code
_entity_poly.pdbx_strand_id
1 'polypeptide(L)'
;MFASQVRISDKNCQKVGRQAKSNRENFKKELKGMIDALYNFPCIGMWVPFNEGWGQFEGEKIAGWVKEHDNTRWVDHASGWHDQGAGDLKSVHIYFKKLKMPKGINNRAVAISEYGGYSRSIEGHVWKKNKAFGYKNFKRQADFQRAYVALMKEQVEPLIQKGLSVVVYTQLTDVETEVNGLVTYDRKVLKLDFQF
;
A
#
# COMPACT_ATOMS: atom_id res chain seq x y z
N MET A 1 5.81 13.04 9.09
CA MET A 1 4.47 12.64 8.62
C MET A 1 3.74 12.03 9.82
N PHE A 2 2.81 12.79 10.43
CA PHE A 2 2.18 12.48 11.73
C PHE A 2 0.80 11.80 11.62
N ALA A 3 0.41 11.34 10.44
CA ALA A 3 -0.96 10.91 10.16
C ALA A 3 -1.34 9.52 10.71
N SER A 4 -0.37 8.67 11.08
CA SER A 4 -0.66 7.29 11.52
C SER A 4 -1.41 7.13 12.86
N GLN A 5 -1.63 8.21 13.62
CA GLN A 5 -2.27 8.13 14.95
C GLN A 5 -3.57 8.92 15.09
N VAL A 6 -3.96 9.74 14.10
CA VAL A 6 -5.22 10.48 14.16
C VAL A 6 -6.31 9.61 13.53
N ARG A 7 -7.27 9.13 14.32
CA ARG A 7 -8.47 8.47 13.78
C ARG A 7 -9.38 9.56 13.23
N ILE A 8 -9.29 9.83 11.93
CA ILE A 8 -10.20 10.78 11.28
C ILE A 8 -11.54 10.08 11.12
N SER A 9 -12.60 10.69 11.67
CA SER A 9 -13.97 10.25 11.40
C SER A 9 -14.30 10.57 9.95
N ASP A 10 -14.56 9.54 9.16
CA ASP A 10 -14.99 9.60 7.76
C ASP A 10 -16.48 9.96 7.61
N LYS A 11 -17.22 10.01 8.73
CA LYS A 11 -18.58 10.56 8.79
C LYS A 11 -18.61 12.04 8.44
N ASN A 12 -17.52 12.78 8.71
CA ASN A 12 -17.37 14.15 8.25
C ASN A 12 -16.69 14.18 6.88
N CYS A 13 -17.51 14.02 5.83
CA CYS A 13 -17.07 13.97 4.45
C CYS A 13 -16.32 15.24 3.98
N GLN A 14 -16.42 16.37 4.70
CA GLN A 14 -15.66 17.59 4.37
C GLN A 14 -14.17 17.41 4.64
N LYS A 15 -13.79 16.75 5.73
CA LYS A 15 -12.38 16.59 6.13
C LYS A 15 -11.59 15.68 5.18
N VAL A 16 -12.28 14.88 4.39
CA VAL A 16 -11.72 13.93 3.41
C VAL A 16 -11.95 14.37 1.97
N GLY A 17 -12.39 15.62 1.74
CA GLY A 17 -12.60 16.17 0.39
C GLY A 17 -13.78 15.56 -0.38
N ARG A 18 -14.74 14.97 0.31
CA ARG A 18 -15.91 14.27 -0.25
C ARG A 18 -17.25 14.93 0.15
N GLN A 19 -17.25 16.23 0.43
CA GLN A 19 -18.43 16.98 0.92
C GLN A 19 -19.63 16.93 -0.04
N ALA A 20 -19.39 17.05 -1.34
CA ALA A 20 -20.45 17.08 -2.34
C ALA A 20 -21.06 15.67 -2.53
N LYS A 21 -22.39 15.56 -2.45
CA LYS A 21 -23.09 14.29 -2.70
C LYS A 21 -22.77 13.72 -4.08
N SER A 22 -22.77 14.57 -5.11
CA SER A 22 -22.44 14.17 -6.49
C SER A 22 -21.07 13.52 -6.61
N ASN A 23 -20.07 13.99 -5.86
CA ASN A 23 -18.73 13.40 -5.85
C ASN A 23 -18.74 11.97 -5.26
N ARG A 24 -19.48 11.76 -4.17
CA ARG A 24 -19.63 10.43 -3.55
C ARG A 24 -20.40 9.46 -4.46
N GLU A 25 -21.46 9.93 -5.10
CA GLU A 25 -22.21 9.11 -6.07
C GLU A 25 -21.37 8.79 -7.31
N ASN A 26 -20.56 9.73 -7.80
CA ASN A 26 -19.66 9.46 -8.92
C ASN A 26 -18.62 8.39 -8.56
N PHE A 27 -18.03 8.47 -7.36
CA PHE A 27 -17.11 7.42 -6.87
C PHE A 27 -17.78 6.05 -6.83
N LYS A 28 -18.99 5.94 -6.26
CA LYS A 28 -19.73 4.67 -6.21
C LYS A 28 -20.04 4.14 -7.61
N LYS A 29 -20.41 5.02 -8.54
CA LYS A 29 -20.67 4.67 -9.94
C LYS A 29 -19.41 4.14 -10.63
N GLU A 30 -18.27 4.83 -10.48
CA GLU A 30 -16.98 4.42 -11.07
C GLU A 30 -16.46 3.13 -10.45
N LEU A 31 -16.58 2.96 -9.12
CA LEU A 31 -16.22 1.73 -8.42
C LEU A 31 -17.03 0.55 -8.93
N LYS A 32 -18.35 0.70 -9.07
CA LYS A 32 -19.21 -0.33 -9.66
C LYS A 32 -18.77 -0.65 -11.09
N GLY A 33 -18.58 0.36 -11.93
CA GLY A 33 -18.15 0.17 -13.32
C GLY A 33 -16.82 -0.56 -13.43
N MET A 34 -15.85 -0.24 -12.55
CA MET A 34 -14.58 -0.94 -12.48
C MET A 34 -14.75 -2.41 -12.10
N ILE A 35 -15.52 -2.73 -11.05
CA ILE A 35 -15.76 -4.11 -10.64
C ILE A 35 -16.50 -4.88 -11.74
N ASP A 36 -17.55 -4.31 -12.33
CA ASP A 36 -18.30 -4.95 -13.42
C ASP A 36 -17.40 -5.27 -14.62
N ALA A 37 -16.54 -4.32 -15.03
CA ALA A 37 -15.63 -4.49 -16.15
C ALA A 37 -14.56 -5.55 -15.87
N LEU A 38 -14.18 -5.74 -14.61
CA LEU A 38 -13.07 -6.59 -14.19
C LEU A 38 -13.51 -7.91 -13.53
N TYR A 39 -14.82 -8.13 -13.36
CA TYR A 39 -15.39 -9.29 -12.64
C TYR A 39 -14.93 -10.64 -13.20
N ASN A 40 -14.80 -10.75 -14.52
CA ASN A 40 -14.43 -12.00 -15.20
C ASN A 40 -12.91 -12.23 -15.28
N PHE A 41 -12.09 -11.43 -14.60
CA PHE A 41 -10.63 -11.61 -14.59
C PHE A 41 -10.20 -12.34 -13.31
N PRO A 42 -9.92 -13.66 -13.36
CA PRO A 42 -9.58 -14.44 -12.17
C PRO A 42 -8.20 -14.08 -11.58
N CYS A 43 -7.36 -13.37 -12.34
CA CYS A 43 -6.09 -12.84 -11.85
C CYS A 43 -6.25 -11.69 -10.85
N ILE A 44 -7.46 -11.13 -10.71
CA ILE A 44 -7.78 -10.11 -9.70
C ILE A 44 -8.34 -10.81 -8.47
N GLY A 45 -7.57 -10.80 -7.38
CA GLY A 45 -7.92 -11.47 -6.13
C GLY A 45 -8.49 -10.56 -5.03
N MET A 46 -8.45 -9.23 -5.20
CA MET A 46 -8.80 -8.30 -4.14
C MET A 46 -9.24 -6.93 -4.67
N TRP A 47 -10.21 -6.33 -3.98
CA TRP A 47 -10.63 -4.94 -4.18
C TRP A 47 -10.11 -4.07 -3.03
N VAL A 48 -9.52 -2.93 -3.37
CA VAL A 48 -8.96 -1.95 -2.42
C VAL A 48 -9.60 -0.59 -2.69
N PRO A 49 -10.72 -0.23 -2.03
CA PRO A 49 -11.44 1.00 -2.34
C PRO A 49 -10.68 2.27 -1.91
N PHE A 50 -9.86 2.18 -0.85
CA PHE A 50 -9.17 3.34 -0.27
C PHE A 50 -7.73 3.01 0.14
N ASN A 51 -6.86 4.02 0.06
CA ASN A 51 -5.46 3.96 0.47
C ASN A 51 -5.13 5.13 1.40
N GLU A 52 -4.55 4.87 2.57
CA GLU A 52 -4.07 5.85 3.56
C GLU A 52 -5.05 7.00 3.89
N GLY A 53 -6.36 6.75 3.82
CA GLY A 53 -7.37 7.78 4.07
C GLY A 53 -7.66 8.73 2.90
N TRP A 54 -7.00 8.58 1.76
CA TRP A 54 -7.16 9.46 0.61
C TRP A 54 -8.58 9.35 0.05
N GLY A 55 -9.38 10.39 0.31
CA GLY A 55 -10.77 10.43 -0.11
C GLY A 55 -11.62 9.33 0.51
N GLN A 56 -11.23 8.76 1.65
CA GLN A 56 -11.96 7.70 2.36
C GLN A 56 -13.22 8.28 3.02
N PHE A 57 -14.39 7.85 2.55
CA PHE A 57 -15.69 8.23 3.10
C PHE A 57 -16.56 6.98 3.25
N GLU A 58 -17.34 6.87 4.33
CA GLU A 58 -18.20 5.70 4.58
C GLU A 58 -17.49 4.35 4.34
N GLY A 59 -16.22 4.22 4.76
CA GLY A 59 -15.32 3.15 4.34
C GLY A 59 -15.88 1.74 4.62
N GLU A 60 -16.41 1.54 5.83
CA GLU A 60 -17.10 0.31 6.24
C GLU A 60 -18.30 -0.02 5.33
N LYS A 61 -19.15 0.97 5.03
CA LYS A 61 -20.32 0.76 4.17
C LYS A 61 -19.92 0.42 2.74
N ILE A 62 -18.89 1.09 2.22
CA ILE A 62 -18.40 0.85 0.87
C ILE A 62 -17.79 -0.54 0.77
N ALA A 63 -17.02 -0.98 1.76
CA ALA A 63 -16.51 -2.35 1.79
C ALA A 63 -17.62 -3.40 1.86
N GLY A 64 -18.65 -3.17 2.68
CA GLY A 64 -19.84 -4.02 2.72
C GLY A 64 -20.54 -4.10 1.36
N TRP A 65 -20.74 -2.96 0.70
CA TRP A 65 -21.34 -2.89 -0.63
C TRP A 65 -20.48 -3.60 -1.70
N VAL A 66 -19.16 -3.41 -1.69
CA VAL A 66 -18.23 -4.11 -2.59
C VAL A 66 -18.35 -5.62 -2.41
N LYS A 67 -18.40 -6.09 -1.15
CA LYS A 67 -18.52 -7.52 -0.85
C LYS A 67 -19.87 -8.09 -1.26
N GLU A 68 -20.94 -7.32 -1.15
CA GLU A 68 -22.27 -7.70 -1.63
C GLU A 68 -22.32 -7.78 -3.17
N HIS A 69 -21.69 -6.82 -3.85
CA HIS A 69 -21.66 -6.73 -5.31
C HIS A 69 -20.73 -7.79 -5.93
N ASP A 70 -19.60 -8.09 -5.30
CA ASP A 70 -18.70 -9.19 -5.67
C ASP A 70 -18.18 -9.91 -4.43
N ASN A 71 -18.84 -11.01 -4.08
CA ASN A 71 -18.48 -11.84 -2.93
C ASN A 71 -17.33 -12.83 -3.21
N THR A 72 -16.81 -12.88 -4.45
CA THR A 72 -15.81 -13.86 -4.87
C THR A 72 -14.37 -13.38 -4.63
N ARG A 73 -14.17 -12.09 -4.37
CA ARG A 73 -12.85 -11.50 -4.02
C ARG A 73 -12.80 -11.01 -2.57
N TRP A 74 -11.58 -10.83 -2.09
CA TRP A 74 -11.32 -10.19 -0.80
C TRP A 74 -11.46 -8.66 -0.89
N VAL A 75 -11.78 -8.01 0.22
CA VAL A 75 -11.89 -6.56 0.30
C VAL A 75 -10.93 -6.00 1.36
N ASP A 76 -9.94 -5.23 0.93
CA ASP A 76 -9.13 -4.39 1.82
C ASP A 76 -9.76 -3.00 1.87
N HIS A 77 -10.63 -2.77 2.86
CA HIS A 77 -11.48 -1.57 2.89
C HIS A 77 -10.70 -0.24 2.89
N ALA A 78 -9.54 -0.22 3.53
CA ALA A 78 -8.69 0.96 3.69
C ALA A 78 -7.26 0.49 3.93
N SER A 79 -6.48 0.42 2.85
CA SER A 79 -5.08 0.01 2.92
C SER A 79 -4.29 1.02 3.75
N GLY A 80 -3.48 0.51 4.68
CA GLY A 80 -2.55 1.32 5.46
C GLY A 80 -3.15 1.96 6.71
N TRP A 81 -4.05 2.95 6.56
CA TRP A 81 -4.52 3.82 7.65
C TRP A 81 -6.04 3.80 7.84
N HIS A 82 -6.47 4.39 8.96
CA HIS A 82 -7.88 4.59 9.35
C HIS A 82 -8.76 3.34 9.28
N ASP A 83 -8.17 2.17 9.56
CA ASP A 83 -8.90 0.91 9.65
C ASP A 83 -10.12 1.02 10.59
N GLN A 84 -11.29 0.68 10.05
CA GLN A 84 -12.56 0.71 10.75
C GLN A 84 -12.99 -0.67 11.25
N GLY A 85 -12.17 -1.71 11.03
CA GLY A 85 -12.54 -3.09 11.35
C GLY A 85 -13.34 -3.78 10.24
N ALA A 86 -13.50 -3.13 9.08
CA ALA A 86 -14.29 -3.62 7.95
C ALA A 86 -13.45 -4.40 6.94
N GLY A 87 -14.13 -5.06 6.00
CA GLY A 87 -13.51 -5.89 4.97
C GLY A 87 -12.84 -7.15 5.55
N ASP A 88 -12.05 -7.79 4.71
CA ASP A 88 -11.46 -9.11 4.99
C ASP A 88 -10.02 -9.01 5.54
N LEU A 89 -9.41 -7.82 5.47
CA LEU A 89 -7.99 -7.62 5.77
C LEU A 89 -7.76 -6.66 6.94
N LYS A 90 -6.76 -7.00 7.76
CA LYS A 90 -6.03 -6.07 8.61
C LYS A 90 -4.78 -5.61 7.85
N SER A 91 -4.93 -4.52 7.11
CA SER A 91 -3.92 -3.94 6.22
C SER A 91 -3.19 -2.78 6.89
N VAL A 92 -1.85 -2.76 6.86
CA VAL A 92 -1.03 -1.71 7.47
C VAL A 92 0.17 -1.34 6.60
N HIS A 93 0.52 -0.05 6.62
CA HIS A 93 1.74 0.48 6.00
C HIS A 93 2.78 0.69 7.08
N ILE A 94 3.95 0.06 6.93
CA ILE A 94 5.03 0.16 7.91
C ILE A 94 6.32 0.57 7.21
N TYR A 95 6.56 1.88 7.23
CA TYR A 95 7.82 2.49 6.85
C TYR A 95 8.63 2.87 8.07
N PHE A 96 9.97 2.90 7.93
CA PHE A 96 10.95 3.38 8.92
C PHE A 96 11.06 2.63 10.25
N LYS A 97 10.11 1.74 10.56
CA LYS A 97 10.07 0.97 11.81
C LYS A 97 10.28 -0.50 11.49
N LYS A 98 10.76 -1.24 12.49
CA LYS A 98 10.83 -2.70 12.41
C LYS A 98 9.43 -3.25 12.15
N LEU A 99 9.30 -4.16 11.18
CA LEU A 99 8.04 -4.82 10.88
C LEU A 99 7.57 -5.62 12.09
N LYS A 100 6.26 -5.60 12.32
CA LYS A 100 5.61 -6.31 13.42
C LYS A 100 4.17 -6.64 13.04
N MET A 101 3.62 -7.69 13.66
CA MET A 101 2.19 -7.98 13.55
C MET A 101 1.38 -6.78 14.04
N PRO A 102 0.34 -6.35 13.30
CA PRO A 102 -0.56 -5.30 13.74
C PRO A 102 -1.41 -5.80 14.92
N LYS A 103 -1.86 -4.86 15.76
CA LYS A 103 -2.85 -5.13 16.81
C LYS A 103 -4.27 -5.08 16.25
N GLY A 104 -5.23 -5.70 16.94
CA GLY A 104 -6.65 -5.65 16.54
C GLY A 104 -6.92 -6.34 15.20
N ILE A 105 -6.35 -7.53 15.02
CA ILE A 105 -6.49 -8.35 13.81
C ILE A 105 -7.96 -8.79 13.64
N ASN A 106 -8.63 -9.14 14.74
CA ASN A 106 -10.07 -9.46 14.79
C ASN A 106 -10.47 -10.51 13.73
N ASN A 107 -9.72 -11.62 13.65
CA ASN A 107 -9.92 -12.73 12.70
C ASN A 107 -9.84 -12.36 11.20
N ARG A 108 -9.28 -11.20 10.85
CA ARG A 108 -9.00 -10.82 9.45
C ARG A 108 -7.61 -11.27 9.02
N ALA A 109 -7.41 -11.48 7.73
CA ALA A 109 -6.08 -11.79 7.17
C ALA A 109 -5.15 -10.59 7.36
N VAL A 110 -3.89 -10.84 7.73
CA VAL A 110 -2.93 -9.76 8.00
C VAL A 110 -2.14 -9.42 6.75
N ALA A 111 -2.15 -8.15 6.37
CA ALA A 111 -1.35 -7.61 5.29
C ALA A 111 -0.44 -6.48 5.78
N ILE A 112 0.84 -6.56 5.44
CA ILE A 112 1.73 -5.39 5.41
C ILE A 112 1.75 -4.94 3.94
N SER A 113 0.70 -4.22 3.56
CA SER A 113 0.39 -3.84 2.18
C SER A 113 1.27 -2.72 1.63
N GLU A 114 2.09 -2.11 2.47
CA GLU A 114 3.23 -1.32 2.05
C GLU A 114 4.34 -1.38 3.11
N TYR A 115 5.57 -1.64 2.67
CA TYR A 115 6.75 -1.57 3.52
C TYR A 115 8.03 -1.35 2.71
N GLY A 116 9.14 -1.19 3.42
CA GLY A 116 10.45 -0.98 2.83
C GLY A 116 10.75 0.50 2.74
N GLY A 117 10.77 1.05 1.53
CA GLY A 117 11.17 2.45 1.35
C GLY A 117 12.68 2.67 1.28
N TYR A 118 13.43 1.59 1.06
CA TYR A 118 14.88 1.69 0.91
C TYR A 118 15.16 2.26 -0.47
N SER A 119 16.09 3.20 -0.52
CA SER A 119 16.31 4.04 -1.70
C SER A 119 17.77 4.07 -2.08
N ARG A 120 17.99 4.05 -3.38
CA ARG A 120 19.29 4.28 -3.99
C ARG A 120 19.07 5.08 -5.24
N SER A 121 19.50 6.34 -5.24
CA SER A 121 19.49 7.17 -6.45
C SER A 121 20.64 6.76 -7.35
N ILE A 122 20.38 6.68 -8.65
CA ILE A 122 21.42 6.51 -9.68
C ILE A 122 21.45 7.77 -10.53
N GLU A 123 22.60 8.43 -10.58
CA GLU A 123 22.77 9.62 -11.39
C GLU A 123 22.44 9.34 -12.87
N GLY A 124 21.81 10.31 -13.54
CA GLY A 124 21.34 10.15 -14.92
C GLY A 124 20.00 9.41 -15.07
N HIS A 125 19.52 8.73 -14.03
CA HIS A 125 18.30 7.92 -14.06
C HIS A 125 17.22 8.38 -13.06
N VAL A 126 17.23 9.67 -12.71
CA VAL A 126 16.26 10.30 -11.78
C VAL A 126 15.40 11.33 -12.52
N TRP A 127 14.14 11.50 -12.10
CA TRP A 127 13.22 12.50 -12.65
C TRP A 127 13.72 13.93 -12.48
N LYS A 128 14.11 14.29 -11.25
CA LYS A 128 14.64 15.61 -10.89
C LYS A 128 15.95 15.46 -10.14
N LYS A 129 17.01 16.05 -10.67
CA LYS A 129 18.29 16.15 -9.97
C LYS A 129 18.10 16.86 -8.62
N ASN A 130 18.77 16.36 -7.59
CA ASN A 130 18.80 16.92 -6.22
C ASN A 130 17.43 17.02 -5.50
N LYS A 131 16.39 16.33 -5.97
CA LYS A 131 15.07 16.25 -5.30
C LYS A 131 14.65 14.80 -5.03
N ALA A 132 15.61 13.95 -4.67
CA ALA A 132 15.36 12.55 -4.38
C ALA A 132 14.77 12.40 -2.97
N PHE A 133 13.61 11.76 -2.88
CA PHE A 133 12.95 11.36 -1.64
C PHE A 133 13.01 9.84 -1.49
N GLY A 134 13.38 9.43 -0.29
CA GLY A 134 13.55 8.02 0.06
C GLY A 134 13.56 7.87 1.56
N TYR A 135 13.02 6.76 2.07
CA TYR A 135 12.84 6.57 3.50
C TYR A 135 14.14 6.11 4.18
N LYS A 136 14.99 5.35 3.48
CA LYS A 136 16.35 5.01 3.91
C LYS A 136 17.29 4.97 2.71
N ASN A 137 18.25 5.90 2.67
CA ASN A 137 19.13 6.08 1.51
C ASN A 137 20.43 5.27 1.59
N PHE A 138 20.82 4.67 0.47
CA PHE A 138 22.04 3.90 0.27
C PHE A 138 22.82 4.43 -0.92
N LYS A 139 24.16 4.50 -0.81
CA LYS A 139 25.03 4.95 -1.90
C LYS A 139 25.50 3.78 -2.77
N ARG A 140 25.99 2.71 -2.14
CA ARG A 140 26.54 1.53 -2.84
C ARG A 140 25.42 0.52 -3.10
N GLN A 141 25.47 -0.11 -4.27
CA GLN A 141 24.55 -1.20 -4.65
C GLN A 141 24.61 -2.35 -3.64
N ALA A 142 25.82 -2.77 -3.25
CA ALA A 142 26.02 -3.83 -2.27
C ALA A 142 25.35 -3.55 -0.92
N ASP A 143 25.37 -2.29 -0.45
CA ASP A 143 24.77 -1.92 0.84
C ASP A 143 23.23 -1.94 0.75
N PHE A 144 22.69 -1.44 -0.36
CA PHE A 144 21.26 -1.48 -0.66
C PHE A 144 20.75 -2.93 -0.72
N GLN A 145 21.48 -3.79 -1.42
CA GLN A 145 21.18 -5.21 -1.54
C GLN A 145 21.22 -5.94 -0.21
N ARG A 146 22.28 -5.77 0.59
CA ARG A 146 22.34 -6.37 1.93
C ARG A 146 21.19 -5.92 2.80
N ALA A 147 20.81 -4.63 2.74
CA ALA A 147 19.68 -4.13 3.50
C ALA A 147 18.34 -4.70 3.03
N TYR A 148 18.12 -4.80 1.71
CA TYR A 148 16.92 -5.41 1.14
C TYR A 148 16.79 -6.88 1.56
N VAL A 149 17.85 -7.67 1.42
CA VAL A 149 17.88 -9.09 1.82
C VAL A 149 17.63 -9.24 3.33
N ALA A 150 18.28 -8.42 4.17
CA ALA A 150 18.07 -8.42 5.61
C ALA A 150 16.62 -8.07 5.98
N LEU A 151 16.00 -7.10 5.30
CA LEU A 151 14.59 -6.75 5.52
C LEU A 151 13.67 -7.95 5.25
N MET A 152 13.92 -8.70 4.17
CA MET A 152 13.13 -9.89 3.85
C MET A 152 13.36 -11.02 4.85
N LYS A 153 14.62 -11.43 5.07
CA LYS A 153 14.97 -12.60 5.90
C LYS A 153 14.76 -12.34 7.40
N GLU A 154 15.09 -11.17 7.89
CA GLU A 154 15.10 -10.89 9.34
C GLU A 154 13.80 -10.27 9.83
N GLN A 155 12.96 -9.72 8.94
CA GLN A 155 11.72 -9.04 9.35
C GLN A 155 10.47 -9.62 8.71
N VAL A 156 10.46 -9.93 7.41
CA VAL A 156 9.26 -10.51 6.77
C VAL A 156 9.10 -11.98 7.14
N GLU A 157 10.13 -12.80 6.91
CA GLU A 157 10.06 -14.25 7.10
C GLU A 157 9.61 -14.67 8.53
N PRO A 158 10.09 -14.05 9.62
CA PRO A 158 9.62 -14.39 10.97
C PRO A 158 8.15 -14.02 11.24
N LEU A 159 7.57 -13.10 10.46
CA LEU A 159 6.16 -12.72 10.58
C LEU A 159 5.24 -13.67 9.82
N ILE A 160 5.72 -14.34 8.78
CA ILE A 160 4.96 -15.39 8.06
C ILE A 160 4.56 -16.49 9.04
N GLN A 161 5.51 -16.94 9.87
CA GLN A 161 5.27 -17.92 10.94
C GLN A 161 4.26 -17.47 12.00
N LYS A 162 3.97 -16.16 12.06
CA LYS A 162 3.00 -15.55 12.98
C LYS A 162 1.66 -15.26 12.32
N GLY A 163 1.45 -15.70 11.08
CA GLY A 163 0.20 -15.53 10.34
C GLY A 163 0.15 -14.31 9.42
N LEU A 164 1.29 -13.66 9.13
CA LEU A 164 1.34 -12.66 8.06
C LEU A 164 0.99 -13.33 6.71
N SER A 165 -0.05 -12.85 6.06
CA SER A 165 -0.61 -13.46 4.85
C SER A 165 -0.17 -12.74 3.58
N VAL A 166 0.07 -11.43 3.65
CA VAL A 166 0.40 -10.60 2.48
C VAL A 166 1.50 -9.59 2.83
N VAL A 167 2.44 -9.41 1.89
CA VAL A 167 3.42 -8.32 1.91
C VAL A 167 3.54 -7.68 0.54
N VAL A 168 3.68 -6.36 0.49
CA VAL A 168 3.93 -5.62 -0.76
C VAL A 168 5.06 -4.63 -0.53
N TYR A 169 6.19 -4.87 -1.19
CA TYR A 169 7.35 -3.98 -1.12
C TYR A 169 7.11 -2.74 -1.97
N THR A 170 7.19 -1.56 -1.36
CA THR A 170 7.08 -0.29 -2.08
C THR A 170 8.48 0.19 -2.46
N GLN A 171 8.86 0.24 -3.73
CA GLN A 171 8.06 0.00 -4.95
C GLN A 171 8.88 -0.63 -6.08
N LEU A 172 8.25 -1.00 -7.21
CA LEU A 172 8.94 -1.60 -8.36
C LEU A 172 9.88 -0.60 -9.06
N THR A 173 9.38 0.56 -9.46
CA THR A 173 10.13 1.60 -10.17
C THR A 173 10.16 2.88 -9.35
N ASP A 174 11.17 3.72 -9.54
CA ASP A 174 11.11 5.10 -9.03
C ASP A 174 9.94 5.85 -9.68
N VAL A 175 9.25 6.67 -8.89
CA VAL A 175 8.12 7.49 -9.33
C VAL A 175 8.41 8.94 -9.00
N GLU A 176 8.64 9.74 -10.04
CA GLU A 176 9.01 11.14 -9.94
C GLU A 176 10.16 11.37 -8.94
N THR A 177 9.90 12.06 -7.83
CA THR A 177 10.89 12.33 -6.79
C THR A 177 11.08 11.16 -5.81
N GLU A 178 10.20 10.16 -5.80
CA GLU A 178 10.30 8.99 -4.93
C GLU A 178 11.24 7.95 -5.54
N VAL A 179 12.39 7.74 -4.90
CA VAL A 179 13.53 6.94 -5.43
C VAL A 179 13.77 5.62 -4.70
N ASN A 180 12.73 5.09 -4.03
CA ASN A 180 12.67 3.78 -3.37
C ASN A 180 12.26 2.62 -4.30
N GLY A 181 12.24 2.84 -5.62
CA GLY A 181 12.03 1.80 -6.60
C GLY A 181 13.20 0.81 -6.66
N LEU A 182 12.90 -0.46 -6.95
CA LEU A 182 13.91 -1.47 -7.28
C LEU A 182 14.55 -1.23 -8.66
N VAL A 183 13.84 -0.55 -9.56
CA VAL A 183 14.29 -0.14 -10.88
C VAL A 183 14.26 1.39 -10.96
N THR A 184 15.17 1.99 -11.73
CA THR A 184 15.22 3.44 -11.93
C THR A 184 13.98 4.02 -12.61
N TYR A 185 13.83 5.35 -12.55
CA TYR A 185 12.69 6.10 -13.07
C TYR A 185 12.44 5.83 -14.57
N ASP A 186 13.52 5.78 -15.35
CA ASP A 186 13.49 5.48 -16.78
C ASP A 186 13.40 3.98 -17.12
N ARG A 187 13.28 3.13 -16.09
CA ARG A 187 13.18 1.66 -16.19
C ARG A 187 14.40 0.98 -16.85
N LYS A 188 15.56 1.66 -16.91
CA LYS A 188 16.76 1.13 -17.58
C LYS A 188 17.70 0.36 -16.66
N VAL A 189 17.71 0.67 -15.37
CA VAL A 189 18.68 0.10 -14.44
C VAL A 189 17.97 -0.54 -13.26
N LEU A 190 18.19 -1.85 -13.11
CA LEU A 190 17.86 -2.56 -11.89
C LEU A 190 18.89 -2.19 -10.80
N LYS A 191 18.41 -1.82 -9.61
CA LYS A 191 19.27 -1.31 -8.54
C LYS A 191 19.82 -2.39 -7.61
N LEU A 192 19.35 -3.62 -7.77
CA LEU A 192 19.79 -4.83 -7.06
C LEU A 192 20.54 -5.74 -8.04
N ASP A 193 21.45 -6.55 -7.52
CA ASP A 193 22.10 -7.62 -8.28
C ASP A 193 21.48 -8.97 -7.90
N PHE A 194 20.64 -9.52 -8.78
CA PHE A 194 20.03 -10.85 -8.59
C PHE A 194 20.91 -11.92 -9.26
N GLN A 195 22.05 -12.23 -8.63
CA GLN A 195 22.67 -13.53 -8.84
C GLN A 195 22.10 -14.48 -7.79
N PHE A 196 21.35 -15.49 -8.26
CA PHE A 196 20.75 -16.55 -7.45
C PHE A 196 21.80 -17.56 -6.99
#